data_AF-A0A0G0HT86-F1
#
_entry.id   AF-A0A0G0HT86-F1
#
_cell.length_a   1.000
_cell.length_b   1.000
_cell.length_c   1.000
_cell.angle_alpha   90.00
_cell.angle_beta   90.00
_cell.angle_gamma   90.00
#
_symmetry.space_group_name_H-M   'P 1'
#
loop_
_entity.id
_entity.type
_entity.pdbx_description
1 polymer ?
#
loop_
_entity_poly.entity_id
_entity_poly.type
_entity_poly.pdbx_seq_one_letter_code
_entity_poly.pdbx_strand_id
1 'polypeptide(L)'
;MKKIIGFLRKLRPLDYIIILIILLSILFLSRYVSPDEEWVDVLIVDDRLPTLLATSFQNDDTEKNLTGKEVAKIIDAQSFNSAGTSGSIQDVFLEVKLLAKINPRTKQFEFKNRAVTPGLPIELNFPSGTIRGVILSMGDNLKIKKIKTKKLTLKLYSEWPWLAESIKQGDTLLDRRGNKIVEILEKSAAPSAYADLTLGESQTIKVNPEKIDITLKVSIQVYETAGGLIAWNTKRILVGETLDFSTKNTTFHDVVITEIND
;
A
#
# COMPACT_ATOMS: atom_id res chain seq x y z
N MET A 1 12.45 38.13 -43.23
CA MET A 1 11.86 37.27 -44.28
C MET A 1 12.48 37.43 -45.68
N LYS A 2 12.57 38.63 -46.29
CA LYS A 2 13.12 38.81 -47.66
C LYS A 2 14.53 38.25 -47.88
N LYS A 3 15.43 38.34 -46.89
CA LYS A 3 16.81 37.79 -46.97
C LYS A 3 16.86 36.26 -47.00
N ILE A 4 15.93 35.59 -46.31
CA ILE A 4 15.86 34.11 -46.24
C ILE A 4 15.36 33.55 -47.58
N ILE A 5 14.38 34.20 -48.18
CA ILE A 5 13.82 33.81 -49.50
C ILE A 5 14.84 34.00 -50.63
N GLY A 6 15.66 35.05 -50.55
CA GLY A 6 16.75 35.28 -51.52
C GLY A 6 17.90 34.28 -51.40
N PHE A 7 18.18 33.79 -50.18
CA PHE A 7 19.15 32.73 -49.94
C PHE A 7 18.66 31.38 -50.46
N LEU A 8 17.38 31.05 -50.21
CA LEU A 8 16.75 29.82 -50.71
C LEU A 8 16.80 29.71 -52.23
N ARG A 9 16.62 30.80 -52.99
CA ARG A 9 16.67 30.77 -54.47
C ARG A 9 18.05 30.53 -55.09
N LYS A 10 19.15 30.62 -54.31
CA LYS A 10 20.52 30.38 -54.79
C LYS A 10 20.98 28.94 -54.60
N LEU A 11 20.16 28.12 -53.95
CA LEU A 11 20.48 26.73 -53.64
C LEU A 11 20.31 25.85 -54.88
N ARG A 12 21.21 24.89 -55.02
CA ARG A 12 21.11 23.87 -56.08
C ARG A 12 20.01 22.88 -55.71
N PRO A 13 19.43 22.13 -56.68
CA PRO A 13 18.43 21.11 -56.40
C PRO A 13 18.85 20.12 -55.30
N LEU A 14 20.14 19.79 -55.23
CA LEU A 14 20.73 18.92 -54.21
C LEU A 14 20.62 19.49 -52.79
N ASP A 15 20.78 20.80 -52.61
CA ASP A 15 20.78 21.44 -51.30
C ASP A 15 19.37 21.38 -50.66
N TYR A 16 18.31 21.44 -51.47
CA TYR A 16 16.94 21.23 -50.99
C TYR A 16 16.71 19.82 -50.48
N ILE A 17 17.32 18.80 -51.11
CA ILE A 17 17.24 17.41 -50.66
C ILE A 17 17.95 17.26 -49.32
N ILE A 18 19.13 17.87 -49.15
CA ILE A 18 19.88 17.84 -47.89
C ILE A 18 19.08 18.52 -46.78
N ILE A 19 18.50 19.70 -47.04
CA ILE A 19 17.66 20.41 -46.06
C ILE A 19 16.45 19.55 -45.68
N LEU A 20 15.80 18.89 -46.62
CA LEU A 20 14.67 17.99 -46.35
C LEU A 20 15.08 16.80 -45.47
N ILE A 21 16.23 16.18 -45.74
CA ILE A 21 16.76 15.07 -44.92
C ILE A 21 17.06 15.54 -43.50
N ILE A 22 17.66 16.72 -43.33
CA ILE A 22 17.93 17.30 -42.01
C ILE A 22 16.62 17.55 -41.27
N LEU A 23 15.62 18.12 -41.95
CA LEU A 23 14.32 18.45 -41.35
C LEU A 23 13.56 17.18 -40.94
N LEU A 24 13.57 16.14 -41.80
CA LEU A 24 13.03 14.82 -41.47
C LEU A 24 13.78 14.16 -40.32
N SER A 25 15.11 14.27 -40.27
CA SER A 25 15.93 13.73 -39.18
C SER A 25 15.60 14.41 -37.86
N ILE A 26 15.47 15.74 -37.84
CA ILE A 26 15.06 16.50 -36.65
C ILE A 26 13.67 16.09 -36.18
N LEU A 27 12.72 15.90 -37.12
CA LEU A 27 11.35 15.52 -36.81
C LEU A 27 11.26 14.07 -36.29
N PHE A 28 12.11 13.17 -36.81
CA PHE A 28 12.19 11.79 -36.33
C PHE A 28 12.86 11.71 -34.95
N LEU A 29 13.95 12.47 -34.75
CA LEU A 29 14.64 12.61 -33.47
C LEU A 29 13.73 13.21 -32.40
N SER A 30 12.93 14.23 -32.73
CA SER A 30 12.03 14.85 -31.74
C SER A 30 10.96 13.89 -31.23
N ARG A 31 10.42 13.03 -32.09
CA ARG A 31 9.45 12.00 -31.71
C ARG A 31 10.09 10.88 -30.88
N TYR A 32 11.35 10.55 -31.13
CA TYR A 32 12.09 9.56 -30.34
C TYR A 32 12.50 10.10 -28.97
N VAL A 33 12.77 11.41 -28.87
CA VAL A 33 13.24 12.07 -27.65
C VAL A 33 12.11 12.47 -26.70
N SER A 34 10.88 12.55 -27.19
CA SER A 34 9.70 12.91 -26.38
C SER A 34 8.73 11.72 -26.27
N PRO A 35 8.98 10.76 -25.35
CA PRO A 35 8.02 9.72 -25.04
C PRO A 35 6.67 10.33 -24.63
N ASP A 36 5.58 9.67 -24.98
CA ASP A 36 4.26 10.02 -24.49
C ASP A 36 4.25 9.89 -22.96
N GLU A 37 3.77 10.93 -22.28
CA GLU A 37 3.65 11.00 -20.82
C GLU A 37 2.18 10.99 -20.43
N GLU A 38 1.84 10.19 -19.42
CA GLU A 38 0.49 10.04 -18.91
C GLU A 38 0.50 10.05 -17.37
N TRP A 39 -0.54 10.64 -16.79
CA TRP A 39 -0.77 10.58 -15.35
C TRP A 39 -1.41 9.25 -15.00
N VAL A 40 -0.74 8.50 -14.13
CA VAL A 40 -1.19 7.20 -13.66
C VAL A 40 -1.27 7.25 -12.16
N ASP A 41 -2.43 6.91 -11.61
CA ASP A 41 -2.57 6.72 -10.17
C ASP A 41 -1.77 5.46 -9.78
N VAL A 42 -1.12 5.47 -8.62
CA VAL A 42 -0.44 4.31 -7.98
C VAL A 42 -0.69 4.31 -6.47
N LEU A 43 -0.80 3.11 -5.88
CA LEU A 43 -0.81 2.93 -4.42
C LEU A 43 0.52 2.35 -4.02
N ILE A 44 1.22 3.04 -3.13
CA ILE A 44 2.56 2.70 -2.68
C ILE A 44 2.49 2.36 -1.21
N VAL A 45 3.14 1.26 -0.81
CA VAL A 45 3.25 0.86 0.59
C VAL A 45 4.71 0.74 1.00
N ASP A 46 5.02 1.20 2.20
CA ASP A 46 6.30 0.95 2.87
C ASP A 46 6.01 0.56 4.32
N ASP A 47 6.40 -0.66 4.71
CA ASP A 47 6.00 -1.33 5.95
C ASP A 47 6.95 -1.04 7.13
N ARG A 48 7.97 -0.18 6.93
CA ARG A 48 9.04 0.02 7.93
C ARG A 48 9.54 1.45 8.02
N LEU A 49 8.63 2.44 7.98
CA LEU A 49 9.04 3.83 8.17
C LEU A 49 9.13 4.23 9.64
N PRO A 50 10.19 4.94 10.06
CA PRO A 50 10.21 5.61 11.35
C PRO A 50 9.02 6.56 11.51
N THR A 51 8.38 6.57 12.67
CA THR A 51 7.16 7.36 12.93
C THR A 51 7.26 8.82 12.55
N LEU A 52 8.41 9.47 12.77
CA LEU A 52 8.61 10.88 12.42
C LEU A 52 8.53 11.12 10.90
N LEU A 53 9.06 10.20 10.09
CA LEU A 53 9.01 10.27 8.63
C LEU A 53 7.66 9.79 8.10
N ALA A 54 7.10 8.71 8.66
CA ALA A 54 5.75 8.26 8.30
C ALA A 54 4.71 9.36 8.48
N THR A 55 4.92 10.19 9.50
CA THR A 55 4.03 11.30 9.81
C THR A 55 4.35 12.60 9.05
N SER A 56 5.44 12.68 8.31
CA SER A 56 5.77 13.91 7.58
C SER A 56 5.02 14.04 6.26
N PHE A 57 4.66 12.93 5.60
CA PHE A 57 3.95 12.97 4.31
C PHE A 57 2.56 13.59 4.45
N GLN A 58 2.28 14.56 3.57
CA GLN A 58 1.01 15.28 3.53
C GLN A 58 0.33 15.12 2.18
N ASN A 59 -1.00 15.24 2.19
CA ASN A 59 -1.77 15.36 0.96
C ASN A 59 -1.30 16.61 0.20
N ASP A 60 -1.33 16.53 -1.14
CA ASP A 60 -0.84 17.56 -2.06
C ASP A 60 0.69 17.79 -2.09
N ASP A 61 1.50 17.01 -1.35
CA ASP A 61 2.95 17.01 -1.53
C ASP A 61 3.31 16.60 -2.96
N THR A 62 4.27 17.32 -3.56
CA THR A 62 4.67 17.11 -4.96
C THR A 62 6.15 16.83 -5.12
N GLU A 63 6.48 15.81 -5.91
CA GLU A 63 7.84 15.62 -6.43
C GLU A 63 7.99 16.43 -7.72
N LYS A 64 9.08 17.19 -7.82
CA LYS A 64 9.45 17.92 -9.03
C LYS A 64 10.74 17.38 -9.60
N ASN A 65 10.82 17.33 -10.93
CA ASN A 65 12.06 16.98 -11.62
C ASN A 65 13.05 18.17 -11.61
N LEU A 66 14.23 17.98 -12.22
CA LEU A 66 15.27 19.01 -12.31
C LEU A 66 14.84 20.30 -13.03
N THR A 67 13.78 20.25 -13.85
CA THR A 67 13.24 21.42 -14.55
C THR A 67 12.11 22.09 -13.76
N GLY A 68 11.80 21.62 -12.55
CA GLY A 68 10.70 22.11 -11.73
C GLY A 68 9.32 21.64 -12.16
N LYS A 69 9.23 20.72 -13.14
CA LYS A 69 7.98 20.10 -13.57
C LYS A 69 7.55 19.08 -12.52
N GLU A 70 6.28 19.11 -12.13
CA GLU A 70 5.67 18.11 -11.25
C GLU A 70 5.67 16.75 -11.94
N VAL A 71 6.15 15.73 -11.23
CA VAL A 71 6.24 14.35 -11.72
C VAL A 71 5.57 13.34 -10.79
N ALA A 72 5.28 13.71 -9.55
CA ALA A 72 4.43 12.93 -8.66
C ALA A 72 3.67 13.85 -7.70
N LYS A 73 2.46 13.44 -7.28
CA LYS A 73 1.64 14.17 -6.32
C LYS A 73 0.93 13.21 -5.37
N ILE A 74 1.05 13.43 -4.06
CA ILE A 74 0.31 12.68 -3.05
C ILE A 74 -1.15 13.12 -3.08
N ILE A 75 -2.06 12.17 -3.30
CA ILE A 75 -3.51 12.36 -3.25
C ILE A 75 -4.03 12.08 -1.85
N ASP A 76 -3.58 10.97 -1.26
CA ASP A 76 -3.89 10.60 0.11
C ASP A 76 -2.70 9.91 0.79
N ALA A 77 -2.43 10.29 2.04
CA ALA A 77 -1.42 9.68 2.88
C ALA A 77 -2.06 9.10 4.14
N GLN A 78 -1.80 7.81 4.40
CA GLN A 78 -2.22 7.09 5.58
C GLN A 78 -1.01 6.40 6.23
N SER A 79 -0.98 6.38 7.56
CA SER A 79 0.07 5.70 8.33
C SER A 79 -0.52 4.93 9.51
N PHE A 80 0.06 3.77 9.80
CA PHE A 80 -0.43 2.85 10.83
C PHE A 80 0.72 2.33 11.67
N ASN A 81 0.52 2.07 12.95
CA ASN A 81 1.56 1.43 13.75
C ASN A 81 1.83 0.01 13.23
N SER A 82 3.08 -0.28 12.92
CA SER A 82 3.47 -1.60 12.43
C SER A 82 3.33 -2.62 13.56
N ALA A 83 2.69 -3.75 13.28
CA ALA A 83 2.34 -4.72 14.30
C ALA A 83 3.59 -5.29 14.99
N GLY A 84 3.56 -5.34 16.33
CA GLY A 84 4.68 -5.84 17.14
C GLY A 84 5.87 -4.88 17.30
N THR A 85 5.74 -3.63 16.87
CA THR A 85 6.76 -2.59 17.12
C THR A 85 6.28 -1.60 18.18
N SER A 86 7.22 -1.00 18.92
CA SER A 86 6.96 -0.08 20.04
C SER A 86 6.46 1.31 19.61
N GLY A 87 5.69 1.39 18.51
CA GLY A 87 5.15 2.64 17.94
C GLY A 87 6.20 3.55 17.30
N SER A 88 7.44 3.09 17.18
CA SER A 88 8.55 3.80 16.52
C SER A 88 8.61 3.54 15.01
N ILE A 89 7.89 2.51 14.55
CA ILE A 89 7.81 2.10 13.14
C ILE A 89 6.34 2.09 12.73
N GLN A 90 6.07 2.60 11.53
CA GLN A 90 4.76 2.68 10.93
C GLN A 90 4.77 2.15 9.50
N ASP A 91 3.66 1.51 9.14
CA ASP A 91 3.32 1.16 7.77
C ASP A 91 2.69 2.40 7.11
N VAL A 92 3.17 2.79 5.95
CA VAL A 92 2.73 3.99 5.22
C VAL A 92 2.12 3.61 3.89
N PHE A 93 0.95 4.17 3.60
CA PHE A 93 0.20 3.99 2.37
C PHE A 93 0.03 5.35 1.70
N LEU A 94 0.56 5.49 0.50
CA LEU A 94 0.43 6.69 -0.31
C LEU A 94 -0.33 6.39 -1.60
N GLU A 95 -1.46 7.04 -1.79
CA GLU A 95 -2.09 7.17 -3.10
C GLU A 95 -1.41 8.34 -3.83
N VAL A 96 -0.77 8.06 -4.96
CA VAL A 96 0.06 9.04 -5.68
C VAL A 96 -0.35 9.11 -7.15
N LYS A 97 -0.54 10.32 -7.66
CA LYS A 97 -0.57 10.59 -9.10
C LYS A 97 0.86 10.66 -9.61
N LEU A 98 1.23 9.77 -10.51
CA LEU A 98 2.57 9.66 -11.06
C LEU A 98 2.57 10.01 -12.54
N LEU A 99 3.46 10.90 -12.96
CA LEU A 99 3.66 11.19 -14.37
C LEU A 99 4.62 10.15 -14.96
N ALA A 100 4.06 9.14 -15.61
CA ALA A 100 4.80 8.04 -16.19
C ALA A 100 4.97 8.23 -17.71
N LYS A 101 6.11 7.76 -18.23
CA LYS A 101 6.39 7.67 -19.66
C LYS A 101 5.92 6.32 -20.18
N ILE A 102 5.36 6.27 -21.37
CA ILE A 102 4.99 5.00 -22.01
C ILE A 102 6.19 4.53 -22.83
N ASN A 103 6.74 3.37 -22.49
CA ASN A 103 7.78 2.75 -23.30
C ASN A 103 7.18 2.35 -24.67
N PRO A 104 7.67 2.88 -25.79
CA PRO A 104 7.05 2.65 -27.09
C PRO A 104 7.13 1.18 -27.54
N ARG A 105 8.11 0.42 -27.03
CA ARG A 105 8.35 -1.00 -27.37
C ARG A 105 7.53 -1.94 -26.50
N THR A 106 7.53 -1.76 -25.18
CA THR A 106 6.83 -2.67 -24.25
C THR A 106 5.41 -2.23 -23.93
N LYS A 107 5.04 -0.98 -24.26
CA LYS A 107 3.77 -0.33 -23.88
C LYS A 107 3.54 -0.27 -22.37
N GLN A 108 4.60 -0.39 -21.58
CA GLN A 108 4.55 -0.29 -20.13
C GLN A 108 4.80 1.14 -19.67
N PHE A 109 4.17 1.50 -18.56
CA PHE A 109 4.46 2.76 -17.86
C PHE A 109 5.83 2.68 -17.20
N GLU A 110 6.60 3.74 -17.33
CA GLU A 110 7.94 3.88 -16.77
C GLU A 110 8.08 5.19 -16.01
N PHE A 111 8.69 5.13 -14.83
CA PHE A 111 9.04 6.28 -14.03
C PHE A 111 10.50 6.17 -13.60
N LYS A 112 11.30 7.22 -13.82
CA LYS A 112 12.76 7.21 -13.59
C LYS A 112 13.46 5.99 -14.21
N ASN A 113 13.06 5.61 -15.43
CA ASN A 113 13.57 4.44 -16.18
C ASN A 113 13.31 3.08 -15.49
N ARG A 114 12.29 2.99 -14.64
CA ARG A 114 11.81 1.74 -14.04
C ARG A 114 10.36 1.52 -14.39
N ALA A 115 9.98 0.28 -14.64
CA ALA A 115 8.59 -0.07 -14.88
C ALA A 115 7.73 0.26 -13.65
N VAL A 116 6.59 0.91 -13.90
CA VAL A 116 5.55 1.16 -12.91
C VAL A 116 4.57 -0.01 -13.00
N THR A 117 4.74 -1.00 -12.13
CA THR A 117 3.94 -2.23 -12.15
C THR A 117 3.77 -2.73 -10.72
N PRO A 118 2.59 -3.28 -10.34
CA PRO A 118 2.39 -3.86 -9.03
C PRO A 118 3.46 -4.90 -8.66
N GLY A 119 3.94 -4.87 -7.42
CA GLY A 119 5.02 -5.71 -6.90
C GLY A 119 6.43 -5.17 -7.11
N LEU A 120 6.61 -4.11 -7.92
CA LEU A 120 7.93 -3.49 -8.11
C LEU A 120 8.17 -2.34 -7.11
N PRO A 121 9.43 -2.13 -6.68
CA PRO A 121 9.79 -1.01 -5.82
C PRO A 121 9.78 0.32 -6.58
N ILE A 122 9.43 1.39 -5.87
CA ILE A 122 9.43 2.76 -6.37
C ILE A 122 10.04 3.71 -5.34
N GLU A 123 10.79 4.71 -5.81
CA GLU A 123 11.38 5.74 -4.97
C GLU A 123 10.87 7.12 -5.38
N LEU A 124 10.20 7.79 -4.43
CA LEU A 124 9.65 9.13 -4.61
C LEU A 124 10.28 10.10 -3.60
N ASN A 125 10.54 11.31 -4.07
CA ASN A 125 11.21 12.36 -3.31
C ASN A 125 10.27 13.56 -3.13
N PHE A 126 9.62 13.63 -1.98
CA PHE A 126 8.76 14.74 -1.61
C PHE A 126 9.51 15.74 -0.71
N PRO A 127 9.04 16.99 -0.58
CA PRO A 127 9.60 17.95 0.36
C PRO A 127 9.64 17.41 1.81
N SER A 128 8.63 16.62 2.17
CA SER A 128 8.47 16.00 3.48
C SER A 128 9.43 14.82 3.73
N GLY A 129 10.05 14.28 2.68
CA GLY A 129 11.02 13.18 2.75
C GLY A 129 11.00 12.25 1.54
N THR A 130 11.87 11.25 1.57
CA THR A 130 11.94 10.19 0.54
C THR A 130 11.21 8.95 1.03
N ILE A 131 10.39 8.34 0.17
CA ILE A 131 9.76 7.04 0.40
C ILE A 131 10.28 6.00 -0.59
N ARG A 132 10.55 4.79 -0.11
CA ARG A 132 11.08 3.65 -0.89
C ARG A 132 10.16 2.45 -0.74
N GLY A 133 8.94 2.60 -1.23
CA GLY A 133 7.90 1.59 -1.11
C GLY A 133 7.84 0.61 -2.27
N VAL A 134 6.84 -0.27 -2.20
CA VAL A 134 6.43 -1.19 -3.25
C VAL A 134 5.09 -0.72 -3.82
N ILE A 135 4.93 -0.79 -5.14
CA ILE A 135 3.66 -0.51 -5.80
C ILE A 135 2.70 -1.66 -5.50
N LEU A 136 1.61 -1.38 -4.78
CA LEU A 136 0.58 -2.38 -4.48
C LEU A 136 -0.43 -2.52 -5.63
N SER A 137 -0.81 -1.40 -6.25
CA SER A 137 -1.77 -1.36 -7.36
C SER A 137 -1.56 -0.12 -8.26
N MET A 138 -2.18 -0.13 -9.45
CA MET A 138 -2.05 0.91 -10.48
C MET A 138 -3.39 1.12 -11.24
N GLY A 139 -3.64 2.34 -11.75
CA GLY A 139 -4.77 2.69 -12.65
C GLY A 139 -6.14 2.82 -11.97
N ASP A 140 -7.24 2.84 -12.73
CA ASP A 140 -8.62 3.04 -12.21
C ASP A 140 -9.09 2.01 -11.14
N ASN A 141 -8.35 0.91 -11.01
CA ASN A 141 -8.53 -0.08 -9.95
C ASN A 141 -7.98 0.37 -8.58
N LEU A 142 -7.42 1.58 -8.50
CA LEU A 142 -6.83 2.16 -7.30
C LEU A 142 -7.75 2.81 -6.32
N LYS A 143 -9.01 2.98 -6.70
CA LYS A 143 -10.01 3.28 -5.69
C LYS A 143 -9.94 2.13 -4.70
N ILE A 144 -9.34 2.40 -3.56
CA ILE A 144 -9.62 1.75 -2.29
C ILE A 144 -11.15 1.75 -2.20
N LYS A 145 -11.79 0.68 -2.72
CA LYS A 145 -13.05 0.88 -3.47
C LYS A 145 -14.26 1.10 -2.57
N LYS A 146 -14.04 1.00 -1.26
CA LYS A 146 -14.80 1.54 -0.14
C LYS A 146 -14.03 1.08 1.10
N ILE A 147 -13.78 1.99 2.04
CA ILE A 147 -13.56 1.55 3.42
C ILE A 147 -14.88 0.91 3.84
N LYS A 148 -14.90 -0.41 3.93
CA LYS A 148 -16.03 -1.15 4.49
C LYS A 148 -15.69 -1.50 5.92
N THR A 149 -16.66 -1.32 6.79
CA THR A 149 -16.61 -1.93 8.11
C THR A 149 -17.05 -3.38 7.96
N LYS A 150 -16.22 -4.32 8.40
CA LYS A 150 -16.56 -5.74 8.51
C LYS A 150 -16.53 -6.17 9.96
N LYS A 151 -17.31 -7.19 10.28
CA LYS A 151 -17.28 -7.80 11.62
C LYS A 151 -16.53 -9.12 11.52
N LEU A 152 -15.44 -9.27 12.27
CA LEU A 152 -14.67 -10.51 12.31
C LEU A 152 -14.88 -11.21 13.64
N THR A 153 -14.94 -12.54 13.60
CA THR A 153 -14.71 -13.37 14.77
C THR A 153 -13.25 -13.80 14.74
N LEU A 154 -12.52 -13.43 15.78
CA LEU A 154 -11.10 -13.70 15.95
C LEU A 154 -10.91 -14.63 17.16
N LYS A 155 -9.95 -15.56 17.08
CA LYS A 155 -9.67 -16.50 18.16
C LYS A 155 -8.18 -16.55 18.50
N LEU A 156 -7.88 -16.38 19.79
CA LEU A 156 -6.59 -16.68 20.39
C LEU A 156 -6.70 -18.03 21.10
N TYR A 157 -5.72 -18.90 20.86
CA TYR A 157 -5.71 -20.26 21.41
C TYR A 157 -4.71 -20.37 22.56
N SER A 158 -5.09 -21.06 23.64
CA SER A 158 -4.19 -21.43 24.73
C SER A 158 -3.44 -20.23 25.37
N GLU A 159 -4.16 -19.15 25.61
CA GLU A 159 -3.63 -17.93 26.21
C GLU A 159 -3.73 -17.92 27.73
N TRP A 160 -2.92 -17.06 28.35
CA TRP A 160 -2.96 -16.89 29.80
C TRP A 160 -4.19 -16.07 30.24
N PRO A 161 -4.81 -16.39 31.40
CA PRO A 161 -5.97 -15.67 31.92
C PRO A 161 -5.80 -14.15 32.02
N TRP A 162 -4.61 -13.69 32.41
CA TRP A 162 -4.30 -12.27 32.54
C TRP A 162 -4.43 -11.50 31.22
N LEU A 163 -4.22 -12.16 30.06
CA LEU A 163 -4.40 -11.54 28.75
C LEU A 163 -5.88 -11.31 28.47
N ALA A 164 -6.76 -12.25 28.84
CA ALA A 164 -8.19 -12.01 28.73
C ALA A 164 -8.62 -10.84 29.62
N GLU A 165 -8.06 -10.70 30.82
CA GLU A 165 -8.36 -9.60 31.73
C GLU A 165 -7.89 -8.23 31.20
N SER A 166 -6.80 -8.18 30.45
CA SER A 166 -6.30 -6.93 29.86
C SER A 166 -7.16 -6.41 28.71
N ILE A 167 -7.83 -7.31 28.00
CA ILE A 167 -8.67 -6.99 26.84
C ILE A 167 -10.02 -6.44 27.31
N LYS A 168 -10.32 -5.19 26.95
CA LYS A 168 -11.58 -4.53 27.27
C LYS A 168 -12.45 -4.37 26.04
N GLN A 169 -13.76 -4.53 26.25
CA GLN A 169 -14.76 -4.17 25.23
C GLN A 169 -14.68 -2.67 24.95
N GLY A 170 -14.73 -2.29 23.68
CA GLY A 170 -14.55 -0.92 23.23
C GLY A 170 -13.08 -0.48 23.07
N ASP A 171 -12.11 -1.37 23.29
CA ASP A 171 -10.72 -1.08 22.94
C ASP A 171 -10.60 -0.90 21.43
N THR A 172 -9.87 0.14 21.03
CA THR A 172 -9.74 0.53 19.63
C THR A 172 -8.28 0.61 19.16
N LEU A 173 -8.10 0.35 17.87
CA LEU A 173 -6.96 0.81 17.09
C LEU A 173 -7.43 2.05 16.31
N LEU A 174 -6.72 3.16 16.47
CA LEU A 174 -7.03 4.42 15.78
C LEU A 174 -6.02 4.69 14.66
N ASP A 175 -6.51 5.30 13.57
CA ASP A 175 -5.63 5.91 12.57
C ASP A 175 -5.07 7.24 13.06
N ARG A 176 -4.19 7.84 12.26
CA ARG A 176 -3.59 9.14 12.56
C ARG A 176 -4.59 10.31 12.62
N ARG A 177 -5.74 10.18 11.94
CA ARG A 177 -6.82 11.17 11.93
C ARG A 177 -7.80 10.98 13.09
N GLY A 178 -7.60 9.96 13.92
CA GLY A 178 -8.45 9.60 15.05
C GLY A 178 -9.64 8.70 14.69
N ASN A 179 -9.69 8.15 13.47
CA ASN A 179 -10.75 7.22 13.05
C ASN A 179 -10.47 5.82 13.60
N LYS A 180 -11.53 5.09 13.96
CA LYS A 180 -11.44 3.72 14.45
C LYS A 180 -11.17 2.74 13.30
N ILE A 181 -10.01 2.11 13.31
CA ILE A 181 -9.63 1.04 12.38
C ILE A 181 -10.14 -0.30 12.88
N VAL A 182 -9.91 -0.61 14.16
CA VAL A 182 -10.42 -1.80 14.84
C VAL A 182 -11.13 -1.38 16.11
N GLU A 183 -12.24 -2.03 16.41
CA GLU A 183 -12.96 -1.89 17.67
C GLU A 183 -13.38 -3.27 18.19
N ILE A 184 -13.04 -3.58 19.43
CA ILE A 184 -13.46 -4.82 20.09
C ILE A 184 -14.92 -4.67 20.51
N LEU A 185 -15.82 -5.36 19.81
CA LEU A 185 -17.26 -5.31 20.05
C LEU A 185 -17.67 -6.22 21.20
N GLU A 186 -17.13 -7.43 21.25
CA GLU A 186 -17.44 -8.43 22.27
C GLU A 186 -16.20 -9.29 22.55
N LYS A 187 -16.12 -9.80 23.79
CA LYS A 187 -15.10 -10.77 24.21
C LYS A 187 -15.78 -11.92 24.95
N SER A 188 -15.40 -13.14 24.63
CA SER A 188 -15.68 -14.33 25.44
C SER A 188 -14.39 -15.12 25.67
N ALA A 189 -14.33 -15.82 26.79
CA ALA A 189 -13.22 -16.70 27.14
C ALA A 189 -13.77 -18.03 27.63
N ALA A 190 -13.14 -19.12 27.20
CA ALA A 190 -13.46 -20.48 27.62
C ALA A 190 -12.16 -21.22 27.99
N PRO A 191 -12.20 -22.23 28.87
CA PRO A 191 -11.05 -23.08 29.12
C PRO A 191 -10.49 -23.66 27.81
N SER A 192 -9.17 -23.60 27.65
CA SER A 192 -8.53 -24.13 26.45
C SER A 192 -8.53 -25.65 26.48
N ALA A 193 -8.67 -26.30 25.33
CA ALA A 193 -8.63 -27.75 25.21
C ALA A 193 -7.45 -28.19 24.34
N TYR A 194 -6.82 -29.30 24.71
CA TYR A 194 -5.73 -29.91 23.95
C TYR A 194 -5.97 -31.40 23.74
N ALA A 195 -5.45 -31.92 22.64
CA ALA A 195 -5.44 -33.36 22.40
C ALA A 195 -4.26 -33.99 23.16
N ASP A 196 -4.55 -34.91 24.07
CA ASP A 196 -3.54 -35.74 24.69
C ASP A 196 -3.22 -36.92 23.77
N LEU A 197 -2.03 -36.89 23.18
CA LEU A 197 -1.50 -37.94 22.31
C LEU A 197 -0.57 -38.85 23.11
N THR A 198 -1.13 -39.58 24.06
CA THR A 198 -0.38 -40.63 24.77
C THR A 198 -0.21 -41.84 23.84
N LEU A 199 1.04 -42.26 23.60
CA LEU A 199 1.39 -43.30 22.64
C LEU A 199 0.72 -44.64 23.01
N GLY A 200 -0.20 -45.14 22.17
CA GLY A 200 -0.91 -46.40 22.37
C GLY A 200 -2.35 -46.28 22.90
N GLU A 201 -2.80 -45.08 23.27
CA GLU A 201 -4.18 -44.83 23.68
C GLU A 201 -4.99 -44.07 22.62
N SER A 202 -6.33 -44.12 22.72
CA SER A 202 -7.21 -43.31 21.89
C SER A 202 -7.04 -41.83 22.22
N GLN A 203 -7.04 -40.96 21.22
CA GLN A 203 -6.91 -39.51 21.43
C GLN A 203 -8.04 -39.03 22.37
N THR A 204 -7.67 -38.46 23.51
CA THR A 204 -8.62 -37.83 24.44
C THR A 204 -8.43 -36.32 24.46
N ILE A 205 -9.53 -35.58 24.42
CA ILE A 205 -9.52 -34.12 24.56
C ILE A 205 -9.49 -33.81 26.05
N LYS A 206 -8.43 -33.16 26.52
CA LYS A 206 -8.30 -32.67 27.90
C LYS A 206 -8.42 -31.16 27.95
N VAL A 207 -8.99 -30.66 29.03
CA VAL A 207 -9.07 -29.21 29.30
C VAL A 207 -7.79 -28.78 30.03
N ASN A 208 -7.17 -27.70 29.57
CA ASN A 208 -6.04 -27.08 30.23
C ASN A 208 -6.57 -26.18 31.38
N PRO A 209 -6.22 -26.45 32.64
CA PRO A 209 -6.70 -25.66 33.77
C PRO A 209 -6.06 -24.27 33.87
N GLU A 210 -4.91 -24.05 33.23
CA GLU A 210 -4.14 -22.81 33.34
C GLU A 210 -4.29 -21.88 32.15
N LYS A 211 -4.87 -22.38 31.04
CA LYS A 211 -4.96 -21.67 29.77
C LYS A 211 -6.39 -21.55 29.28
N ILE A 212 -6.67 -20.47 28.57
CA ILE A 212 -7.99 -20.15 28.04
C ILE A 212 -7.91 -19.85 26.54
N ASP A 213 -8.96 -20.21 25.83
CA ASP A 213 -9.22 -19.73 24.48
C ASP A 213 -10.02 -18.43 24.58
N ILE A 214 -9.59 -17.40 23.86
CA ILE A 214 -10.24 -16.08 23.84
C ILE A 214 -10.87 -15.89 22.46
N THR A 215 -12.17 -15.62 22.43
CA THR A 215 -12.88 -15.26 21.19
C THR A 215 -13.26 -13.79 21.25
N LEU A 216 -12.90 -13.06 20.20
CA LEU A 216 -13.17 -11.64 20.04
C LEU A 216 -14.07 -11.42 18.85
N LYS A 217 -15.14 -10.64 19.01
CA LYS A 217 -15.82 -10.05 17.87
C LYS A 217 -15.30 -8.64 17.69
N VAL A 218 -14.75 -8.35 16.52
CA VAL A 218 -14.18 -7.03 16.22
C VAL A 218 -14.85 -6.42 15.01
N SER A 219 -15.03 -5.10 15.05
CA SER A 219 -15.33 -4.29 13.88
C SER A 219 -14.02 -3.80 13.29
N ILE A 220 -13.78 -4.07 12.01
CA ILE A 220 -12.54 -3.72 11.31
C ILE A 220 -12.84 -2.92 10.05
N GLN A 221 -12.06 -1.87 9.80
CA GLN A 221 -12.02 -1.20 8.51
C GLN A 221 -11.16 -1.99 7.53
N VAL A 222 -11.76 -2.38 6.41
CA VAL A 222 -11.09 -3.12 5.34
C VAL A 222 -11.26 -2.41 4.01
N TYR A 223 -10.28 -2.65 3.16
CA TYR A 223 -10.25 -2.20 1.78
C TYR A 223 -10.67 -3.35 0.87
N GLU A 224 -11.70 -3.10 0.05
CA GLU A 224 -12.14 -4.05 -0.96
C GLU A 224 -11.33 -3.85 -2.25
N THR A 225 -10.61 -4.90 -2.65
CA THR A 225 -9.82 -4.92 -3.89
C THR A 225 -10.28 -6.05 -4.81
N ALA A 226 -9.85 -6.05 -6.07
CA ALA A 226 -10.10 -7.17 -6.99
C ALA A 226 -9.51 -8.51 -6.50
N GLY A 227 -8.51 -8.46 -5.60
CA GLY A 227 -7.89 -9.62 -4.97
C GLY A 227 -8.47 -10.03 -3.61
N GLY A 228 -9.58 -9.41 -3.18
CA GLY A 228 -10.25 -9.69 -1.90
C GLY A 228 -10.17 -8.54 -0.89
N LEU A 229 -10.52 -8.85 0.36
CA LEU A 229 -10.49 -7.91 1.48
C LEU A 229 -9.08 -7.80 2.05
N ILE A 230 -8.60 -6.56 2.21
CA ILE A 230 -7.26 -6.25 2.74
C ILE A 230 -7.39 -5.29 3.93
N ALA A 231 -6.63 -5.53 4.99
CA ALA A 231 -6.56 -4.65 6.17
C ALA A 231 -5.41 -3.63 6.07
N TRP A 232 -5.33 -2.73 7.06
CA TRP A 232 -4.37 -1.62 7.14
C TRP A 232 -2.89 -2.03 7.17
N ASN A 233 -2.55 -3.31 7.33
CA ASN A 233 -1.19 -3.85 7.32
C ASN A 233 -0.87 -4.64 6.04
N THR A 234 -1.65 -4.47 4.97
CA THR A 234 -1.62 -5.27 3.74
C THR A 234 -1.97 -6.75 3.88
N LYS A 235 -2.29 -7.24 5.10
CA LYS A 235 -2.72 -8.63 5.26
C LYS A 235 -4.10 -8.81 4.65
N ARG A 236 -4.25 -9.95 3.97
CA ARG A 236 -5.54 -10.40 3.46
C ARG A 236 -6.41 -10.82 4.63
N ILE A 237 -7.67 -10.42 4.59
CA ILE A 237 -8.67 -10.86 5.56
C ILE A 237 -9.38 -12.07 4.97
N LEU A 238 -8.93 -13.26 5.40
CA LEU A 238 -9.45 -14.56 5.00
C LEU A 238 -9.62 -15.45 6.23
N VAL A 239 -10.63 -16.33 6.22
CA VAL A 239 -10.81 -17.31 7.29
C VAL A 239 -9.61 -18.26 7.31
N GLY A 240 -9.04 -18.49 8.50
CA GLY A 240 -7.85 -19.31 8.72
C GLY A 240 -6.53 -18.52 8.72
N GLU A 241 -6.51 -17.28 8.23
CA GLU A 241 -5.34 -16.42 8.30
C GLU A 241 -5.20 -15.76 9.67
N THR A 242 -4.00 -15.25 9.99
CA THR A 242 -3.72 -14.54 11.24
C THR A 242 -3.66 -13.03 11.06
N LEU A 243 -4.13 -12.30 12.06
CA LEU A 243 -4.10 -10.86 12.13
C LEU A 243 -3.35 -10.38 13.37
N ASP A 244 -2.43 -9.44 13.14
CA ASP A 244 -1.70 -8.76 14.20
C ASP A 244 -2.16 -7.32 14.31
N PHE A 245 -2.44 -6.86 15.52
CA PHE A 245 -2.89 -5.49 15.77
C PHE A 245 -2.62 -5.09 17.22
N SER A 246 -2.59 -3.79 17.49
CA SER A 246 -2.41 -3.27 18.84
C SER A 246 -3.53 -2.30 19.18
N THR A 247 -4.16 -2.50 20.32
CA THR A 247 -5.01 -1.49 20.96
C THR A 247 -4.17 -0.71 21.96
N LYS A 248 -4.77 0.31 22.61
CA LYS A 248 -4.10 1.05 23.69
C LYS A 248 -3.62 0.15 24.84
N ASN A 249 -4.33 -0.95 25.12
CA ASN A 249 -4.11 -1.77 26.31
C ASN A 249 -3.47 -3.13 26.02
N THR A 250 -3.52 -3.62 24.78
CA THR A 250 -3.08 -4.98 24.46
C THR A 250 -2.55 -5.03 23.02
N THR A 251 -1.43 -5.73 22.84
CA THR A 251 -0.93 -6.11 21.52
C THR A 251 -1.30 -7.55 21.25
N PHE A 252 -1.85 -7.78 20.07
CA PHE A 252 -2.36 -9.06 19.59
C PHE A 252 -1.42 -9.58 18.51
N HIS A 253 -0.99 -10.82 18.68
CA HIS A 253 -0.13 -11.54 17.75
C HIS A 253 -0.82 -12.84 17.32
N ASP A 254 -0.67 -13.17 16.04
CA ASP A 254 -1.12 -14.41 15.42
C ASP A 254 -2.59 -14.76 15.70
N VAL A 255 -3.46 -13.75 15.80
CA VAL A 255 -4.87 -13.98 16.12
C VAL A 255 -5.59 -14.54 14.90
N VAL A 256 -6.16 -15.72 15.03
CA VAL A 256 -6.76 -16.44 13.91
C VAL A 256 -8.13 -15.88 13.57
N ILE A 257 -8.36 -15.57 12.30
CA ILE A 257 -9.68 -15.19 11.78
C ILE A 257 -10.50 -16.46 11.62
N THR A 258 -11.56 -16.63 12.42
CA THR A 258 -12.43 -17.81 12.34
C THR A 258 -13.66 -17.56 11.49
N GLU A 259 -14.17 -16.33 11.46
CA GLU A 259 -15.35 -15.96 10.67
C GLU A 259 -15.28 -14.52 10.18
N ILE A 260 -15.87 -14.26 9.00
CA ILE A 260 -16.02 -12.94 8.41
C ILE A 260 -17.52 -12.69 8.21
N ASN A 261 -18.06 -11.69 8.89
CA ASN A 261 -19.46 -11.28 8.83
C ASN A 261 -19.60 -9.92 8.15
N ASP A 262 -20.74 -9.72 7.48
CA ASP A 262 -21.06 -8.50 6.73
C ASP A 262 -21.37 -7.27 7.61
#